data_AF-A0A7S3CHK2-F1
#
_entry.id   AF-A0A7S3CHK2-F1
#
_cell.length_a   1.000
_cell.length_b   1.000
_cell.length_c   1.000
_cell.angle_alpha   90.00
_cell.angle_beta   90.00
_cell.angle_gamma   90.00
#
_symmetry.space_group_name_H-M   'P 1'
#
loop_
_entity.id
_entity.type
_entity.pdbx_description
1 polymer ?
#
loop_
_entity_poly.entity_id
_entity_poly.type
_entity_poly.pdbx_seq_one_letter_code
_entity_poly.pdbx_strand_id
1 'polypeptide(L)'
;TTVATLSRRVRQIVEEGFDRSVDEDRKFLVPSRLRDFGFRGCTCTEQSVVGGCAYLLSFEGSSTMSAAYYAQFMLNGGKAVTCTIPATEHSVMLAWETEREAVENMIDLYGDGIFACVMDSYDYERALREVLPSVARRKTERGDGYLYLR
;
A
#
# COMPACT_ATOMS: atom_id res chain seq x y z
N THR A 1 13.31 -1.60 -20.10
CA THR A 1 12.36 -0.75 -20.88
C THR A 1 10.90 -1.14 -20.71
N THR A 2 10.56 -2.42 -20.50
CA THR A 2 9.15 -2.84 -20.38
C THR A 2 8.41 -2.31 -19.14
N VAL A 3 9.01 -2.39 -17.94
CA VAL A 3 8.33 -1.99 -16.69
C VAL A 3 7.98 -0.50 -16.67
N ALA A 4 8.93 0.40 -16.98
CA ALA A 4 8.70 1.85 -17.02
C ALA A 4 7.61 2.24 -18.05
N THR A 5 7.58 1.55 -19.19
CA THR A 5 6.58 1.82 -20.23
C THR A 5 5.20 1.36 -19.77
N LEU A 6 5.09 0.16 -19.19
CA LEU A 6 3.83 -0.37 -18.67
C LEU A 6 3.33 0.45 -17.48
N SER A 7 4.18 0.80 -16.52
CA SER A 7 3.79 1.64 -15.38
C SER A 7 3.29 3.00 -15.85
N ARG A 8 3.94 3.62 -16.84
CA ARG A 8 3.45 4.85 -17.47
C ARG A 8 2.08 4.66 -18.12
N ARG A 9 1.83 3.56 -18.83
CA ARG A 9 0.51 3.28 -19.41
C ARG A 9 -0.56 3.08 -18.35
N VAL A 10 -0.25 2.40 -17.25
CA VAL A 10 -1.18 2.28 -16.13
C VAL A 10 -1.44 3.65 -15.49
N ARG A 11 -0.43 4.50 -15.35
CA ARG A 11 -0.60 5.87 -14.87
C ARG A 11 -1.57 6.67 -15.74
N GLN A 12 -1.47 6.57 -17.06
CA GLN A 12 -2.43 7.22 -17.97
C GLN A 12 -3.87 6.76 -17.71
N ILE A 13 -4.09 5.45 -17.52
CA ILE A 13 -5.42 4.91 -17.20
C ILE A 13 -5.93 5.44 -15.85
N VAL A 14 -5.05 5.52 -14.85
CA VAL A 14 -5.38 6.08 -13.54
C VAL A 14 -5.75 7.56 -13.67
N GLU A 15 -4.97 8.34 -14.41
CA GLU A 15 -5.22 9.77 -14.66
C GLU A 15 -6.56 9.98 -15.37
N GLU A 16 -6.87 9.21 -16.41
CA GLU A 16 -8.16 9.24 -17.09
C GLU A 16 -9.33 8.89 -16.16
N GLY A 17 -9.14 7.92 -15.25
CA GLY A 17 -10.14 7.61 -14.22
C GLY A 17 -10.35 8.76 -13.23
N PHE A 18 -9.26 9.41 -12.83
CA PHE A 18 -9.28 10.58 -11.94
C PHE A 18 -9.99 11.77 -12.58
N ASP A 19 -9.66 12.09 -13.83
CA ASP A 19 -10.29 13.19 -14.57
C ASP A 19 -11.81 13.06 -14.69
N ARG A 20 -12.33 11.82 -14.63
CA ARG A 20 -13.76 11.52 -14.71
C ARG A 20 -14.49 11.51 -13.37
N SER A 21 -13.78 11.35 -12.26
CA SER A 21 -14.41 10.96 -10.98
C SER A 21 -13.82 11.61 -9.72
N VAL A 22 -12.77 12.42 -9.86
CA VAL A 22 -12.04 13.02 -8.75
C VAL A 22 -11.88 14.52 -8.99
N ASP A 23 -12.20 15.32 -7.96
CA ASP A 23 -12.04 16.77 -7.98
C ASP A 23 -10.55 17.17 -8.15
N GLU A 24 -10.32 18.32 -8.77
CA GLU A 24 -8.98 18.82 -9.12
C GLU A 24 -8.04 18.91 -7.90
N ASP A 25 -8.55 19.32 -6.74
CA ASP A 25 -7.79 19.46 -5.50
C ASP A 25 -7.30 18.12 -4.92
N ARG A 26 -7.79 16.99 -5.44
CA ARG A 26 -7.41 15.63 -5.03
C ARG A 26 -6.57 14.89 -6.07
N LYS A 27 -6.30 15.48 -7.24
CA LYS A 27 -5.49 14.83 -8.28
C LYS A 27 -4.04 14.57 -7.89
N PHE A 28 -3.53 15.25 -6.86
CA PHE A 28 -2.20 14.97 -6.29
C PHE A 28 -2.06 13.52 -5.77
N LEU A 29 -3.18 12.81 -5.57
CA LEU A 29 -3.18 11.42 -5.11
C LEU A 29 -2.79 10.40 -6.18
N VAL A 30 -2.79 10.77 -7.47
CA VAL A 30 -2.50 9.88 -8.62
C VAL A 30 -1.20 9.07 -8.44
N PRO A 31 -0.04 9.68 -8.06
CA PRO A 31 1.22 8.95 -7.92
C PRO A 31 1.17 7.85 -6.85
N SER A 32 0.19 7.87 -5.94
CA SER A 32 0.07 6.88 -4.87
C SER A 32 -0.98 5.80 -5.14
N ARG A 33 -1.64 5.79 -6.32
CA ARG A 33 -2.79 4.90 -6.60
C ARG A 33 -2.44 3.52 -7.11
N LEU A 34 -1.21 3.35 -7.62
CA LEU A 34 -0.63 2.04 -7.83
C LEU A 34 0.46 1.84 -6.79
N ARG A 35 0.64 0.59 -6.34
CA ARG A 35 1.69 0.22 -5.41
C ARG A 35 2.45 -1.00 -5.93
N ASP A 36 3.78 -0.93 -5.84
CA ASP A 36 4.64 -2.05 -6.22
C ASP A 36 4.80 -3.04 -5.05
N PHE A 37 4.25 -4.24 -5.23
CA PHE A 37 4.42 -5.40 -4.34
C PHE A 37 5.24 -6.53 -4.99
N GLY A 38 6.00 -6.21 -6.05
CA GLY A 38 6.60 -7.16 -6.97
C GLY A 38 7.89 -7.84 -6.49
N PHE A 39 8.49 -7.43 -5.36
CA PHE A 39 9.78 -7.96 -4.90
C PHE A 39 9.84 -9.49 -4.90
N ARG A 40 8.86 -10.15 -4.25
CA ARG A 40 8.81 -11.62 -4.14
C ARG A 40 8.53 -12.35 -5.47
N GLY A 41 8.07 -11.62 -6.48
CA GLY A 41 7.82 -12.15 -7.83
C GLY A 41 8.99 -11.94 -8.80
N CYS A 42 10.07 -11.28 -8.37
CA CYS A 42 11.27 -11.10 -9.19
C CYS A 42 12.14 -12.37 -9.16
N THR A 43 12.84 -12.66 -10.25
CA THR A 43 13.76 -13.81 -10.37
C THR A 43 15.03 -13.64 -9.53
N CYS A 44 15.43 -12.39 -9.27
CA CYS A 44 16.56 -12.07 -8.41
C CYS A 44 16.44 -10.65 -7.82
N THR A 45 17.29 -10.34 -6.84
CA THR A 45 17.35 -9.02 -6.21
C THR A 45 17.71 -7.92 -7.21
N GLU A 46 18.66 -8.16 -8.12
CA GLU A 46 19.02 -7.17 -9.14
C GLU A 46 17.82 -6.81 -10.03
N GLN A 47 17.03 -7.80 -10.44
CA GLN A 47 15.80 -7.55 -11.19
C GLN A 47 14.80 -6.72 -10.38
N SER A 48 14.66 -6.98 -9.07
CA SER A 48 13.79 -6.19 -8.20
C SER A 48 14.22 -4.72 -8.14
N VAL A 49 15.53 -4.45 -8.15
CA VAL A 49 16.09 -3.09 -8.19
C VAL A 49 15.77 -2.42 -9.53
N VAL A 50 16.12 -3.06 -10.65
CA VAL A 50 15.92 -2.50 -11.99
C VAL A 50 14.44 -2.26 -12.28
N GLY A 51 13.59 -3.25 -11.98
CA GLY A 51 12.14 -3.17 -12.16
C GLY A 51 11.49 -2.13 -11.25
N GLY A 52 11.82 -2.13 -9.96
CA GLY A 52 11.26 -1.17 -9.01
C GLY A 52 11.71 0.27 -9.31
N CYS A 53 12.97 0.50 -9.68
CA CYS A 53 13.43 1.84 -10.09
C CYS A 53 12.70 2.32 -11.36
N ALA A 54 12.46 1.43 -12.33
CA ALA A 54 11.68 1.74 -13.51
C ALA A 54 10.22 2.08 -13.17
N TYR A 55 9.63 1.42 -12.19
CA TYR A 55 8.28 1.70 -11.67
C TYR A 55 8.20 3.09 -10.99
N LEU A 56 9.22 3.45 -10.20
CA LEU A 56 9.27 4.71 -9.44
C LEU A 56 9.29 5.98 -10.33
N LEU A 57 9.50 5.84 -11.64
CA LEU A 57 9.32 6.94 -12.60
C LEU A 57 7.86 7.35 -12.78
N SER A 58 6.89 6.48 -12.44
CA SER A 58 5.46 6.73 -12.63
C SER A 58 4.68 6.84 -11.32
N PHE A 59 5.10 6.16 -10.26
CA PHE A 59 4.37 6.10 -9.00
C PHE A 59 5.33 6.14 -7.80
N GLU A 60 4.81 6.50 -6.63
CA GLU A 60 5.61 6.76 -5.43
C GLU A 60 5.41 5.70 -4.33
N GLY A 61 4.43 4.80 -4.46
CA GLY A 61 4.19 3.73 -3.48
C GLY A 61 4.91 2.43 -3.86
N SER A 62 5.85 1.94 -3.04
CA SER A 62 6.51 0.65 -3.24
C SER A 62 6.81 -0.07 -1.92
N SER A 63 6.67 -1.40 -1.92
CA SER A 63 7.19 -2.31 -0.88
C SER A 63 8.43 -3.09 -1.37
N THR A 64 8.93 -2.79 -2.57
CA THR A 64 10.16 -3.35 -3.11
C THR A 64 11.35 -2.56 -2.54
N MET A 65 11.71 -2.88 -1.29
CA MET A 65 12.70 -2.10 -0.52
C MET A 65 14.09 -2.04 -1.15
N SER A 66 14.48 -3.05 -1.93
CA SER A 66 15.72 -3.05 -2.70
C SER A 66 15.78 -1.88 -3.70
N ALA A 67 14.68 -1.64 -4.43
CA ALA A 67 14.57 -0.53 -5.36
C ALA A 67 14.49 0.81 -4.63
N ALA A 68 13.69 0.88 -3.56
CA ALA A 68 13.58 2.08 -2.72
C ALA A 68 14.94 2.54 -2.21
N TYR A 69 15.71 1.61 -1.63
CA TYR A 69 17.05 1.86 -1.11
C TYR A 69 18.00 2.31 -2.22
N TYR A 70 18.06 1.55 -3.33
CA TYR A 70 18.98 1.86 -4.42
C TYR A 70 18.66 3.22 -5.06
N ALA A 71 17.39 3.48 -5.40
CA ALA A 71 17.00 4.74 -5.99
C ALA A 71 17.28 5.93 -5.06
N GLN A 72 16.97 5.81 -3.76
CA GLN A 72 17.23 6.89 -2.81
C GLN A 72 18.72 7.18 -2.65
N PHE A 73 19.53 6.17 -2.32
CA PHE A 73 20.92 6.41 -1.91
C PHE A 73 21.91 6.42 -3.07
N MET A 74 21.64 5.68 -4.15
CA MET A 74 22.55 5.58 -5.28
C MET A 74 22.19 6.54 -6.43
N LEU A 75 20.91 6.88 -6.60
CA LEU A 75 20.45 7.67 -7.75
C LEU A 75 19.93 9.06 -7.37
N ASN A 76 19.40 9.25 -6.15
CA ASN A 76 18.72 10.49 -5.75
C ASN A 76 19.41 11.24 -4.59
N GLY A 77 20.71 10.98 -4.36
CA GLY A 77 21.51 11.73 -3.38
C GLY A 77 20.97 11.66 -1.95
N GLY A 78 20.36 10.54 -1.56
CA GLY A 78 19.78 10.31 -0.24
C GLY A 78 18.37 10.87 -0.04
N LYS A 79 17.80 11.59 -1.01
CA LYS A 79 16.44 12.12 -0.93
C LYS A 79 15.41 11.02 -1.13
N ALA A 80 14.39 10.99 -0.27
CA ALA A 80 13.32 10.00 -0.35
C ALA A 80 12.64 10.00 -1.73
N VAL A 81 12.44 8.80 -2.29
CA VAL A 81 11.84 8.57 -3.62
C VAL A 81 10.52 7.80 -3.56
N THR A 82 10.18 7.27 -2.39
CA THR A 82 9.01 6.41 -2.22
C THR A 82 8.46 6.53 -0.80
N CYS A 83 7.18 6.21 -0.65
CA CYS A 83 6.49 6.11 0.62
C CYS A 83 5.82 4.75 0.79
N THR A 84 5.72 4.29 2.04
CA THR A 84 4.97 3.08 2.40
C THR A 84 4.16 3.31 3.67
N ILE A 85 3.24 2.40 3.95
CA ILE A 85 2.38 2.41 5.14
C ILE A 85 2.53 1.07 5.87
N PRO A 86 2.33 1.03 7.19
CA PRO A 86 2.15 -0.23 7.91
C PRO A 86 1.02 -1.04 7.28
N ALA A 87 1.30 -2.30 6.97
CA ALA A 87 0.34 -3.20 6.36
C ALA A 87 0.53 -4.61 6.90
N THR A 88 -0.57 -5.30 7.21
CA THR A 88 -0.50 -6.72 7.57
C THR A 88 -0.36 -7.60 6.32
N GLU A 89 0.08 -8.83 6.55
CA GLU A 89 -0.11 -9.94 5.63
C GLU A 89 -0.78 -11.10 6.40
N HIS A 90 -1.16 -12.16 5.69
CA HIS A 90 -1.83 -13.32 6.27
C HIS A 90 -1.12 -13.90 7.50
N SER A 91 0.21 -13.97 7.50
CA SER A 91 0.97 -14.50 8.64
C SER A 91 0.73 -13.69 9.92
N VAL A 92 0.58 -12.37 9.81
CA VAL A 92 0.27 -11.48 10.93
C VAL A 92 -1.17 -11.66 11.37
N MET A 93 -2.12 -11.75 10.43
CA MET A 93 -3.55 -11.91 10.75
C MET A 93 -3.82 -13.26 11.44
N LEU A 94 -3.19 -14.33 10.96
CA LEU A 94 -3.33 -15.69 11.48
C LEU A 94 -2.54 -15.95 12.77
N ALA A 95 -1.69 -15.02 13.21
CA ALA A 95 -0.94 -15.14 14.46
C ALA A 95 -1.79 -14.84 15.72
N TRP A 96 -3.00 -14.30 15.54
CA TRP A 96 -3.93 -13.98 16.61
C TRP A 96 -5.02 -15.05 16.73
N GLU A 97 -5.65 -15.14 17.89
CA GLU A 97 -6.75 -16.09 18.11
C GLU A 97 -7.96 -15.72 17.25
N THR A 98 -8.20 -14.42 17.04
CA THR A 98 -9.24 -13.92 16.15
C THR A 98 -8.75 -12.83 15.20
N GLU A 99 -9.34 -12.76 14.00
CA GLU A 99 -9.09 -11.67 13.04
C GLU A 99 -9.42 -10.30 13.65
N ARG A 100 -10.41 -10.24 14.54
CA ARG A 100 -10.77 -9.04 15.29
C ARG A 100 -9.60 -8.52 16.14
N GLU A 101 -8.96 -9.39 16.93
CA GLU A 101 -7.83 -9.02 17.78
C GLU A 101 -6.64 -8.53 16.95
N ALA A 102 -6.38 -9.17 15.80
CA ALA A 102 -5.35 -8.71 14.88
C ALA A 102 -5.61 -7.28 14.40
N VAL A 103 -6.86 -6.96 14.03
CA VAL A 103 -7.26 -5.61 13.61
C VAL A 103 -7.21 -4.62 14.77
N GLU A 104 -7.68 -5.00 15.97
CA GLU A 104 -7.61 -4.15 17.17
C GLU A 104 -6.17 -3.79 17.52
N ASN A 105 -5.22 -4.73 17.42
CA ASN A 105 -3.80 -4.45 17.61
C ASN A 105 -3.25 -3.46 16.57
N MET A 106 -3.65 -3.58 15.30
CA MET A 106 -3.25 -2.62 14.27
C MET A 106 -3.85 -1.23 14.49
N ILE A 107 -5.08 -1.14 14.98
CA ILE A 107 -5.71 0.12 15.41
C ILE A 107 -4.91 0.72 16.57
N ASP A 108 -4.53 -0.07 17.57
CA ASP A 108 -3.80 0.43 18.72
C ASP A 108 -2.41 0.96 18.34
N LEU A 109 -1.75 0.37 17.35
CA LEU A 109 -0.43 0.79 16.90
C LEU A 109 -0.47 1.97 15.92
N TYR A 110 -1.43 2.00 15.00
CA TYR A 110 -1.40 2.88 13.81
C TYR A 110 -2.73 3.61 13.55
N GLY A 111 -3.70 3.52 14.46
CA GLY A 111 -5.06 4.02 14.25
C GLY A 111 -5.19 5.55 14.12
N ASP A 112 -4.18 6.32 14.48
CA ASP A 112 -4.06 7.75 14.23
C ASP A 112 -3.47 8.07 12.84
N GLY A 113 -2.85 7.09 12.18
CA GLY A 113 -2.24 7.20 10.85
C GLY A 113 -2.96 6.40 9.76
N ILE A 114 -2.24 6.13 8.67
CA ILE A 114 -2.73 5.29 7.56
C ILE A 114 -2.12 3.91 7.70
N PHE A 115 -2.95 2.87 7.72
CA PHE A 115 -2.50 1.48 7.76
C PHE A 115 -3.43 0.59 6.94
N ALA A 116 -2.94 -0.61 6.58
CA ALA A 116 -3.72 -1.59 5.84
C ALA A 116 -3.82 -2.93 6.59
N CYS A 117 -4.98 -3.56 6.50
CA CYS A 117 -5.20 -4.92 6.98
C CYS A 117 -5.67 -5.80 5.84
N VAL A 118 -5.07 -6.98 5.71
CA VAL A 118 -5.59 -8.08 4.89
C VAL A 118 -6.81 -8.66 5.59
N MET A 119 -7.96 -8.70 4.91
CA MET A 119 -9.27 -9.06 5.48
C MET A 119 -9.85 -10.34 4.87
N ASP A 120 -9.11 -11.05 4.03
CA ASP A 120 -9.51 -12.31 3.40
C ASP A 120 -8.81 -13.54 4.03
N SER A 121 -8.37 -13.42 5.29
CA SER A 121 -7.65 -14.52 5.96
C SER A 121 -8.53 -15.74 6.24
N TYR A 122 -9.83 -15.52 6.44
CA TYR A 122 -10.81 -16.58 6.67
C TYR A 122 -12.01 -16.46 5.73
N ASP A 123 -12.75 -15.35 5.82
CA ASP A 123 -13.95 -15.07 5.05
C ASP A 123 -14.09 -13.55 4.90
N TYR A 124 -13.87 -13.06 3.68
CA TYR A 124 -13.90 -11.62 3.38
C TYR A 124 -15.28 -10.99 3.60
N GLU A 125 -16.37 -11.70 3.30
CA GLU A 125 -17.72 -11.17 3.52
C GLU A 125 -18.01 -11.02 5.01
N ARG A 126 -17.65 -12.04 5.79
CA ARG A 126 -17.77 -11.98 7.25
C ARG A 126 -16.89 -10.89 7.86
N ALA A 127 -15.67 -10.72 7.38
CA ALA A 127 -14.77 -9.67 7.81
C ALA A 127 -15.41 -8.27 7.64
N LEU A 128 -16.05 -8.02 6.49
CA LEU A 128 -16.74 -6.76 6.21
C LEU A 128 -18.02 -6.58 7.04
N ARG A 129 -18.80 -7.64 7.27
CA ARG A 129 -20.12 -7.56 7.92
C ARG A 129 -20.08 -7.62 9.44
N GLU A 130 -19.09 -8.31 10.00
CA GLU A 130 -19.02 -8.60 11.44
C GLU A 130 -17.77 -8.00 12.08
N VAL A 131 -16.59 -8.26 11.52
CA VAL A 131 -15.32 -7.87 12.16
C VAL A 131 -15.14 -6.36 12.12
N LEU A 132 -15.20 -5.73 10.93
CA LEU A 132 -15.00 -4.28 10.81
C LEU A 132 -16.00 -3.44 11.62
N PRO A 133 -17.32 -3.73 11.60
CA PRO A 133 -18.27 -3.01 12.45
C PRO A 133 -17.97 -3.19 13.94
N SER A 134 -17.50 -4.37 14.36
CA SER A 134 -17.20 -4.62 15.78
C SER A 134 -16.02 -3.78 16.31
N VAL A 135 -15.10 -3.36 15.44
CA VAL A 135 -13.93 -2.53 15.80
C VAL A 135 -14.06 -1.07 15.39
N ALA A 136 -15.12 -0.70 14.66
CA ALA A 136 -15.29 0.64 14.08
C ALA A 136 -15.25 1.74 15.16
N ARG A 137 -15.94 1.54 16.28
CA ARG A 137 -15.93 2.49 17.41
C ARG A 137 -14.51 2.69 17.96
N ARG A 138 -13.76 1.60 18.15
CA ARG A 138 -12.37 1.66 18.62
C ARG A 138 -11.50 2.44 17.62
N LYS A 139 -11.67 2.20 16.32
CA LYS A 139 -10.93 2.90 15.27
C LYS A 139 -11.22 4.40 15.25
N THR A 140 -12.48 4.82 15.42
CA THR A 140 -12.85 6.24 15.42
C THR A 140 -12.45 6.94 16.71
N GLU A 141 -12.48 6.25 17.86
CA GLU A 141 -11.98 6.80 19.13
C GLU A 141 -10.45 6.95 19.15
N ARG A 142 -9.72 6.14 18.37
CA ARG A 142 -8.25 6.20 18.30
C ARG A 142 -7.73 7.43 17.55
N GLY A 143 -8.40 7.86 16.50
CA GLY A 143 -8.03 9.05 15.72
C GLY A 143 -8.54 9.03 14.28
N ASP A 144 -8.30 10.14 13.58
CA ASP A 144 -8.79 10.41 12.22
C ASP A 144 -7.99 9.71 11.10
N GLY A 145 -7.15 8.75 11.48
CA GLY A 145 -6.39 7.92 10.55
C GLY A 145 -7.27 7.03 9.66
N TYR A 146 -6.70 6.52 8.57
CA TYR A 146 -7.40 5.68 7.60
C TYR A 146 -6.98 4.21 7.70
N LEU A 147 -7.97 3.32 7.74
CA LEU A 147 -7.78 1.89 7.54
C LEU A 147 -8.08 1.53 6.08
N TYR A 148 -7.07 1.01 5.37
CA TYR A 148 -7.23 0.45 4.04
C TYR A 148 -7.51 -1.04 4.13
N LEU A 149 -8.65 -1.45 3.58
CA LEU A 149 -9.05 -2.85 3.51
C LEU A 149 -8.37 -3.49 2.31
N ARG A 150 -7.72 -4.65 2.51
CA ARG A 150 -7.04 -5.41 1.47
C ARG A 150 -7.56 -6.83 1.40
#